data_AF-A0AAW3RYK5-F1
#
_entry.id   AF-A0AAW3RYK5-F1
#
_cell.length_a   1.000
_cell.length_b   1.000
_cell.length_c   1.000
_cell.angle_alpha   90.00
_cell.angle_beta   90.00
_cell.angle_gamma   90.00
#
_symmetry.space_group_name_H-M   'P 1'
#
loop_
_entity.id
_entity.type
_entity.pdbx_description
1 polymer ?
#
loop_
_entity_poly.entity_id
_entity_poly.type
_entity_poly.pdbx_seq_one_letter_code
_entity_poly.pdbx_strand_id
1 'polypeptide(L)' 'MFVAIEQQLAAQVVVIKHGNQVAGGITSPKMSRLLECMRQGTQYQATVLSKAGGQVTIRISP' A
#
# COMPACT_ATOMS: atom_id res chain seq x y z
N MET A 1 -8.46 -5.85 -0.80
CA MET A 1 -7.35 -5.41 0.07
C MET A 1 -7.31 -3.89 0.01
N PHE A 2 -6.97 -3.22 1.11
CA PHE A 2 -6.90 -1.75 1.13
C PHE A 2 -5.50 -1.27 1.43
N VAL A 3 -5.18 -0.09 0.90
CA VAL A 3 -3.89 0.56 1.12
C VAL A 3 -4.00 1.40 2.38
N ALA A 4 -3.03 1.25 3.29
CA ALA A 4 -2.97 2.01 4.54
C ALA A 4 -1.59 2.64 4.73
N ILE A 5 -1.55 3.76 5.47
CA ILE A 5 -0.31 4.36 5.94
C ILE A 5 -0.05 3.82 7.33
N GLU A 6 1.14 3.27 7.56
CA GLU A 6 1.60 2.79 8.85
C GLU A 6 2.84 3.58 9.26
N GLN A 7 2.86 4.05 10.52
CA GLN A 7 3.99 4.78 11.07
C GLN A 7 4.94 3.78 11.71
N GLN A 8 6.10 3.57 11.09
CA GLN A 8 7.13 2.70 11.63
C GLN A 8 8.30 3.56 12.10
N LEU A 9 8.47 3.66 13.43
CA LEU A 9 9.45 4.53 14.08
C LEU A 9 9.31 5.99 13.62
N ALA A 10 10.21 6.44 12.73
CA ALA A 10 10.28 7.81 12.21
C ALA A 10 9.85 7.94 10.74
N ALA A 11 9.40 6.85 10.08
CA ALA A 11 9.02 6.86 8.67
C ALA A 11 7.57 6.40 8.47
N GLN A 12 6.86 7.08 7.57
CA GLN A 12 5.56 6.64 7.09
C GLN A 12 5.77 5.66 5.93
N VAL A 13 5.34 4.42 6.12
CA VAL A 13 5.36 3.37 5.11
C VAL A 13 3.95 3.08 4.64
N VAL A 14 3.81 2.83 3.35
CA VAL A 14 2.54 2.40 2.77
C VAL A 14 2.51 0.88 2.79
N VAL A 15 1.44 0.33 3.37
CA VAL A 15 1.24 -1.11 3.54
C VAL A 15 -0.07 -1.55 2.88
N ILE A 16 -0.12 -2.82 2.51
CA ILE A 16 -1.37 -3.48 2.15
C ILE A 16 -1.95 -4.15 3.38
N LYS A 17 -3.22 -3.87 3.64
CA LYS A 17 -3.99 -4.56 4.67
C LYS A 17 -5.00 -5.51 4.05
N HIS A 18 -5.08 -6.70 4.64
CA HIS A 18 -6.12 -7.68 4.39
C HIS A 18 -6.88 -7.89 5.70
N GLY A 19 -8.08 -7.30 5.79
CA GLY A 19 -8.75 -7.15 7.08
C GLY A 19 -7.94 -6.25 8.02
N ASN A 20 -7.67 -6.71 9.24
CA ASN A 20 -6.87 -5.97 10.23
C ASN A 20 -5.38 -6.36 10.24
N GLN A 21 -4.93 -7.18 9.27
CA GLN A 21 -3.56 -7.68 9.21
C GLN A 21 -2.78 -7.01 8.06
N VAL A 22 -1.51 -6.68 8.34
CA VAL A 22 -0.57 -6.22 7.32
C VAL A 22 -0.14 -7.40 6.47
N ALA A 23 -0.50 -7.38 5.19
CA ALA A 23 -0.13 -8.41 4.22
C ALA A 23 1.26 -8.19 3.64
N GLY A 24 1.77 -6.94 3.67
CA GLY A 24 3.11 -6.59 3.21
C GLY A 24 3.31 -5.08 3.00
N GLY A 25 4.57 -4.69 2.88
CA GLY A 25 4.96 -3.33 2.51
C GLY A 25 4.87 -3.10 1.01
N ILE A 26 4.65 -1.85 0.60
CA ILE A 26 4.65 -1.43 -0.79
C ILE A 26 5.91 -0.62 -1.09
N THR A 27 6.62 -0.99 -2.15
CA THR A 27 7.76 -0.24 -2.66
C THR A 27 7.46 0.18 -4.09
N SER A 28 7.46 1.48 -4.38
CA SER A 28 7.26 2.01 -5.73
C SER A 28 7.88 3.40 -5.88
N PRO A 29 8.35 3.78 -7.08
CA PRO A 29 8.87 5.14 -7.34
C PRO A 29 7.84 6.25 -7.07
N LYS A 30 6.55 5.92 -7.07
CA LYS A 30 5.45 6.88 -6.89
C LYS A 30 4.93 6.97 -5.46
N MET A 31 5.69 6.47 -4.46
CA MET A 31 5.22 6.46 -3.06
C MET A 31 4.96 7.83 -2.48
N SER A 32 5.79 8.83 -2.76
CA SER A 32 5.55 10.20 -2.29
C SER A 32 4.21 10.75 -2.77
N ARG A 33 3.85 10.48 -4.05
CA ARG A 33 2.58 10.91 -4.62
C ARG A 33 1.40 10.15 -4.02
N LEU A 34 1.53 8.84 -3.84
CA LEU A 34 0.49 8.03 -3.21
C LEU A 34 0.20 8.49 -1.78
N LEU A 35 1.27 8.73 -0.99
CA LEU A 35 1.16 9.25 0.38
C LEU A 35 0.45 10.60 0.42
N GLU A 36 0.80 11.52 -0.48
CA GLU A 36 0.16 12.83 -0.57
C GLU A 36 -1.35 12.70 -0.84
N CYS A 37 -1.74 11.91 -1.84
CA CYS A 37 -3.15 11.69 -2.16
C CYS A 37 -3.91 11.02 -1.00
N MET A 38 -3.30 10.05 -0.32
CA MET A 38 -3.90 9.42 0.86
C MET A 38 -4.05 10.39 2.04
N ARG A 39 -3.08 11.28 2.27
CA ARG A 39 -3.18 12.33 3.30
C ARG A 39 -4.26 13.37 2.97
N GLN A 40 -4.55 13.60 1.69
CA GLN A 40 -5.66 14.43 1.24
C GLN A 40 -7.03 13.76 1.38
N GLY A 41 -7.09 12.52 1.85
CA GLY A 41 -8.33 11.78 2.09
C GLY A 41 -8.73 10.82 0.96
N THR A 42 -7.92 10.69 -0.10
CA THR A 42 -8.19 9.71 -1.15
C THR A 42 -7.94 8.30 -0.64
N GLN A 43 -8.97 7.49 -0.65
CA GLN A 43 -8.88 6.07 -0.33
C GLN A 43 -8.38 5.31 -1.56
N TYR A 44 -7.60 4.26 -1.33
CA TYR A 44 -7.07 3.42 -2.40
C TYR A 44 -7.31 1.95 -2.08
N GLN A 45 -7.71 1.21 -3.11
CA GLN A 45 -7.80 -0.24 -3.08
C GLN A 45 -6.64 -0.87 -3.85
N ALA A 46 -6.23 -2.04 -3.38
CA ALA A 46 -5.22 -2.85 -4.03
C ALA A 46 -5.85 -4.16 -4.55
N THR A 47 -5.60 -4.43 -5.82
CA THR A 47 -5.99 -5.67 -6.48
C THR A 47 -4.75 -6.47 -6.82
N VAL A 48 -4.71 -7.74 -6.42
CA VAL A 48 -3.60 -8.65 -6.75
C VAL A 48 -3.69 -9.01 -8.22
N LEU A 49 -2.61 -8.78 -8.96
CA LEU A 49 -2.48 -9.18 -10.36
C LEU A 49 -1.78 -10.52 -10.51
N SER A 50 -0.72 -10.76 -9.72
CA SER A 50 0.05 -12.00 -9.77
C SER A 50 0.78 -12.27 -8.45
N LYS A 51 1.10 -13.54 -8.21
CA LYS A 51 1.90 -14.01 -7.07
C LYS A 51 3.00 -14.92 -7.60
N ALA A 52 4.26 -14.60 -7.34
CA ALA A 52 5.41 -15.39 -7.80
C ALA A 52 6.58 -15.25 -6.82
N GLY A 53 7.14 -16.39 -6.38
CA GLY A 53 8.41 -16.41 -5.62
C GLY A 53 8.43 -15.56 -4.34
N GLY A 54 7.29 -15.44 -3.64
CA GLY A 54 7.18 -14.59 -2.44
C GLY A 54 6.91 -13.10 -2.71
N GLN A 55 6.93 -12.69 -3.98
CA GLN A 55 6.54 -11.35 -4.41
C GLN A 55 5.10 -11.34 -4.91
N VAL A 56 4.36 -10.28 -4.59
CA VAL A 56 2.99 -10.07 -5.04
C VAL A 56 2.95 -8.79 -5.87
N THR A 57 2.51 -8.90 -7.12
CA THR A 57 2.26 -7.74 -7.97
C THR A 57 0.85 -7.28 -7.74
N ILE A 58 0.69 -6.00 -7.41
CA ILE A 58 -0.61 -5.38 -7.16
C ILE A 58 -0.85 -4.20 -8.09
N ARG A 59 -2.11 -3.93 -8.39
CA ARG A 59 -2.59 -2.67 -8.95
C ARG A 59 -3.24 -1.86 -7.84
N ILE A 60 -2.84 -0.60 -7.73
CA ILE A 60 -3.44 0.36 -6.79
C ILE A 60 -4.30 1.34 -7.60
N SER A 61 -5.54 1.53 -7.19
CA SER A 61 -6.48 2.51 -7.75
C SER A 61 -7.33 3.14 -6.64
N PRO A 62 -7.78 4.39 -6.82
CA PRO A 62 -8.80 4.98 -5.94
C PRO A 62 -10.06 4.11 -5.89
#